data_AF-A0A1F5IRA4-F1
#
_entry.id   AF-A0A1F5IRA4-F1
#
_cell.length_a   1.000
_cell.length_b   1.000
_cell.length_c   1.000
_cell.angle_alpha   90.00
_cell.angle_beta   90.00
_cell.angle_gamma   90.00
#
_symmetry.space_group_name_H-M   'P 1'
#
loop_
_entity.id
_entity.type
_entity.pdbx_description
1 polymer ?
#
loop_
_entity_poly.entity_id
_entity_poly.type
_entity_poly.pdbx_seq_one_letter_code
_entity_poly.pdbx_strand_id
1 'polypeptide(L)'
;MIISKFDPFTKDEIEKLKEVFDVYIKTVIDVEKRVCSAGMDRHYEGEKILLEQSSKQKDLWGGGIDLETKVIDFNSFINIRPNDNNTSNEIQNQEIRKIYEELTKYFFKEIYE
;
A
#
# COMPACT_ATOMS: atom_id res chain seq x y z
N MET A 1 -5.68 5.80 -12.19
CA MET A 1 -6.50 4.55 -12.09
C MET A 1 -6.21 3.83 -10.76
N ILE A 2 -7.14 3.08 -10.16
CA ILE A 2 -6.86 2.18 -9.02
C ILE A 2 -6.73 0.73 -9.52
N ILE A 3 -5.63 0.05 -9.17
CA ILE A 3 -5.39 -1.36 -9.53
C ILE A 3 -5.23 -2.17 -8.25
N SER A 4 -5.83 -3.37 -8.19
CA SER A 4 -5.66 -4.31 -7.07
C SER A 4 -5.28 -5.70 -7.57
N LYS A 5 -4.17 -6.25 -7.09
CA LYS A 5 -3.65 -7.56 -7.56
C LYS A 5 -2.72 -8.24 -6.55
N PHE A 6 -2.50 -9.53 -6.79
CA PHE A 6 -1.66 -10.42 -5.97
C PHE A 6 -0.22 -10.53 -6.50
N ASP A 7 -0.01 -10.21 -7.77
CA ASP A 7 1.30 -10.28 -8.44
C ASP A 7 1.96 -8.89 -8.56
N PRO A 8 3.25 -8.78 -8.92
CA PRO A 8 3.93 -7.50 -9.11
C PRO A 8 3.35 -6.68 -10.26
N PHE A 9 3.33 -5.35 -10.11
CA PHE A 9 2.90 -4.42 -11.14
C PHE A 9 3.88 -4.43 -12.33
N THR A 10 3.35 -4.40 -13.54
CA THR A 10 4.17 -4.21 -14.75
C THR A 10 4.57 -2.75 -14.90
N LYS A 11 5.57 -2.45 -15.73
CA LYS A 11 5.98 -1.07 -16.02
C LYS A 11 4.80 -0.22 -16.55
N ASP A 12 4.00 -0.79 -17.45
CA ASP A 12 2.81 -0.12 -17.99
C ASP A 12 1.73 0.13 -16.94
N GLU A 13 1.58 -0.77 -15.96
CA GLU A 13 0.66 -0.55 -14.83
C GLU A 13 1.18 0.55 -13.91
N ILE A 14 2.48 0.55 -13.60
CA ILE A 14 3.10 1.59 -12.77
C ILE A 14 2.92 2.97 -13.41
N GLU A 15 3.10 3.10 -14.73
CA GLU A 15 2.84 4.37 -15.43
C GLU A 15 1.39 4.85 -15.29
N LYS A 16 0.40 3.94 -15.25
CA LYS A 16 -1.01 4.29 -15.00
C LYS A 16 -1.29 4.65 -13.54
N LEU A 17 -0.54 4.05 -12.59
CA LEU A 17 -0.70 4.34 -11.17
C LEU A 17 -0.17 5.73 -10.79
N LYS A 18 0.77 6.28 -11.57
CA LYS A 18 1.31 7.64 -11.43
C LYS A 18 0.33 8.76 -11.80
N GLU A 19 -0.76 8.44 -12.50
CA GLU A 19 -1.71 9.47 -13.00
C GLU A 19 -2.26 10.39 -11.90
N VAL A 20 -2.38 9.88 -10.67
CA VAL A 20 -2.92 10.66 -9.54
C VAL A 20 -1.82 11.52 -8.90
N PHE A 21 -0.61 10.98 -8.81
CA PHE A 21 0.53 11.59 -8.15
C PHE A 21 1.79 11.14 -8.91
N ASP A 22 2.31 12.06 -9.73
CA ASP A 22 3.33 11.79 -10.75
C ASP A 22 4.49 10.88 -10.28
N VAL A 23 5.08 11.20 -9.13
CA VAL A 23 6.23 10.48 -8.58
C VAL A 23 5.91 9.55 -7.41
N TYR A 24 4.69 9.61 -6.87
CA TYR A 24 4.35 8.98 -5.60
C TYR A 24 3.10 8.12 -5.68
N ILE A 25 3.23 6.82 -5.48
CA ILE A 25 2.08 5.91 -5.54
C ILE A 25 1.65 5.54 -4.13
N LYS A 26 0.43 5.93 -3.76
CA LYS A 26 -0.22 5.44 -2.55
C LYS A 26 -0.57 3.97 -2.70
N THR A 27 -0.42 3.22 -1.62
CA THR A 27 -0.77 1.80 -1.59
C THR A 27 -1.50 1.45 -0.29
N VAL A 28 -2.38 0.45 -0.40
CA VAL A 28 -2.97 -0.27 0.74
C VAL A 28 -2.76 -1.74 0.48
N ILE A 29 -2.18 -2.44 1.44
CA ILE A 29 -1.81 -3.86 1.31
C ILE A 29 -2.52 -4.65 2.39
N ASP A 30 -3.18 -5.75 1.99
CA ASP A 30 -3.53 -6.83 2.91
C ASP A 30 -2.27 -7.66 3.16
N VAL A 31 -1.72 -7.57 4.37
CA VAL A 31 -0.45 -8.23 4.71
C VAL A 31 -0.58 -9.74 4.89
N GLU A 32 -1.80 -10.23 5.14
CA GLU A 32 -2.09 -11.66 5.30
C GLU A 32 -2.35 -12.31 3.93
N LYS A 33 -3.22 -11.71 3.13
CA LYS A 33 -3.58 -12.22 1.79
C LYS A 33 -2.58 -11.85 0.71
N ARG A 34 -1.68 -10.90 0.98
CA ARG A 34 -0.69 -10.39 0.03
C ARG A 34 -1.34 -9.87 -1.25
N VAL A 35 -2.31 -8.98 -1.10
CA VAL A 35 -2.91 -8.22 -2.21
C VAL A 35 -2.63 -6.74 -1.99
N CYS A 36 -2.20 -6.05 -3.04
CA CYS A 36 -1.94 -4.62 -3.02
C CYS A 36 -2.97 -3.89 -3.88
N SER A 37 -3.60 -2.88 -3.30
CA SER A 37 -4.34 -1.84 -4.00
C SER A 37 -3.45 -0.61 -4.11
N ALA A 38 -3.34 -0.02 -5.29
CA ALA A 38 -2.46 1.13 -5.55
C ALA A 38 -3.11 2.15 -6.49
N GLY A 39 -2.61 3.39 -6.46
CA GLY A 39 -2.99 4.46 -7.41
C GLY A 39 -4.25 5.22 -7.02
N MET A 40 -4.65 5.17 -5.76
CA MET A 40 -5.78 5.92 -5.20
C MET A 40 -5.38 7.35 -4.78
N ASP A 41 -6.35 8.28 -4.77
CA ASP A 41 -6.13 9.61 -4.16
C ASP A 41 -6.06 9.49 -2.64
N ARG A 42 -6.96 8.70 -2.04
CA ARG A 42 -7.01 8.49 -0.60
C ARG A 42 -6.95 7.01 -0.26
N HIS A 43 -6.17 6.65 0.75
CA HIS A 43 -6.01 5.25 1.18
C HIS A 43 -7.33 4.56 1.54
N TYR A 44 -8.34 5.29 2.02
CA TYR A 44 -9.66 4.70 2.31
C TYR A 44 -10.32 4.08 1.07
N GLU A 45 -9.99 4.55 -0.14
CA GLU A 45 -10.52 3.98 -1.39
C GLU A 45 -9.98 2.57 -1.61
N GLY A 46 -8.65 2.37 -1.44
CA GLY A 46 -8.05 1.04 -1.53
C GLY A 46 -8.46 0.13 -0.38
N GLU A 47 -8.54 0.66 0.83
CA GLU A 47 -9.09 -0.07 1.98
C GLU A 47 -10.49 -0.60 1.67
N LYS A 48 -11.39 0.27 1.18
CA LYS A 48 -12.75 -0.12 0.81
C LYS A 48 -12.77 -1.21 -0.26
N ILE A 49 -11.97 -1.07 -1.32
CA ILE A 49 -11.87 -2.07 -2.39
C ILE A 49 -11.43 -3.42 -1.82
N LEU A 50 -10.41 -3.43 -0.97
CA LEU A 50 -9.89 -4.68 -0.40
C LEU A 50 -10.87 -5.32 0.59
N LEU A 51 -11.60 -4.53 1.38
CA LEU A 51 -12.68 -5.01 2.24
C LEU A 51 -13.81 -5.65 1.42
N GLU A 52 -14.23 -5.03 0.31
CA GLU A 52 -15.20 -5.60 -0.64
C GLU A 52 -14.69 -6.91 -1.25
N GLN A 53 -13.37 -7.06 -1.39
CA GLN A 53 -12.68 -8.30 -1.78
C GLN A 53 -12.39 -9.24 -0.60
N SER A 54 -13.21 -9.15 0.46
CA SER A 54 -13.19 -10.03 1.63
C SER A 54 -11.94 -9.94 2.51
N SER A 55 -11.10 -8.92 2.34
CA SER A 55 -9.98 -8.65 3.25
C SER A 55 -10.51 -8.24 4.62
N LYS A 56 -9.71 -8.41 5.68
CA LYS A 56 -10.11 -8.02 7.03
C LYS A 56 -9.44 -6.71 7.40
N GLN A 57 -10.19 -5.81 8.03
CA GLN A 57 -9.69 -4.50 8.48
C GLN A 57 -8.34 -4.58 9.23
N LYS A 58 -8.17 -5.56 10.13
CA LYS A 58 -6.95 -5.75 10.92
C LYS A 58 -5.71 -6.10 10.08
N ASP A 59 -5.91 -6.63 8.88
CA ASP A 59 -4.84 -7.09 7.99
C ASP A 59 -4.49 -6.03 6.92
N LEU A 60 -5.25 -4.94 6.83
CA LEU A 60 -5.02 -3.84 5.88
C LEU A 60 -4.09 -2.78 6.45
N TRP A 61 -3.07 -2.37 5.72
CA TRP A 61 -2.14 -1.31 6.11
C TRP A 61 -1.83 -0.39 4.92
N GLY A 62 -1.71 0.91 5.18
CA GLY A 62 -1.53 1.93 4.15
C GLY A 62 -0.19 2.66 4.24
N GLY A 63 0.20 3.28 3.12
CA GLY A 63 1.46 4.01 2.96
C GLY A 63 1.68 4.31 1.48
N GLY A 64 2.92 4.25 1.01
CA GLY A 64 3.20 4.49 -0.39
C GLY A 64 4.66 4.31 -0.76
N ILE A 65 4.94 4.59 -2.03
CA ILE A 65 6.27 4.52 -2.61
C ILE A 65 6.52 5.74 -3.48
N ASP A 66 7.63 6.41 -3.21
CA ASP A 66 8.19 7.43 -4.08
C ASP A 66 9.08 6.74 -5.13
N LEU A 67 8.75 6.90 -6.40
CA LEU A 67 9.39 6.19 -7.51
C LEU A 67 10.77 6.75 -7.87
N GLU A 68 11.05 8.01 -7.53
CA GLU A 68 12.33 8.64 -7.81
C GLU A 68 13.37 8.28 -6.74
N THR A 69 12.98 8.46 -5.48
CA THR A 69 13.84 8.20 -4.32
C THR A 69 13.84 6.74 -3.91
N LYS A 70 12.86 5.95 -4.39
CA LYS A 70 12.62 4.55 -4.00
C LYS A 70 12.35 4.39 -2.50
N VAL A 71 11.91 5.47 -1.83
CA VAL A 71 11.57 5.47 -0.41
C VAL A 71 10.14 4.97 -0.25
N ILE A 72 9.95 4.05 0.69
CA ILE A 72 8.64 3.58 1.14
C ILE A 72 8.26 4.38 2.37
N ASP A 73 7.11 5.04 2.34
CA ASP A 73 6.50 5.59 3.53
C ASP A 73 5.43 4.62 4.09
N PHE A 74 5.09 4.86 5.34
CA PHE A 74 4.17 4.04 6.10
C PHE A 74 3.00 4.89 6.60
N ASN A 75 2.75 6.01 5.93
CA ASN A 75 1.88 7.06 6.40
C ASN A 75 0.49 6.94 5.77
N SER A 76 -0.51 6.67 6.59
CA SER A 76 -1.89 6.65 6.14
C SER A 76 -2.87 6.91 7.26
N PHE A 77 -3.98 7.60 6.95
CA PHE A 77 -5.06 7.78 7.92
C PHE A 77 -5.74 6.48 8.31
N ILE A 78 -5.76 5.46 7.43
CA ILE A 78 -6.33 4.15 7.77
C ILE A 78 -5.52 3.42 8.85
N ASN A 79 -4.26 3.83 9.07
CA ASN A 79 -3.40 3.22 10.07
C ASN A 79 -3.76 3.67 11.51
N ILE A 80 -4.55 4.74 11.68
CA ILE A 80 -4.96 5.23 13.01
C ILE A 80 -6.00 4.28 13.61
N ARG A 81 -5.51 3.33 14.41
CA ARG A 81 -6.27 2.24 15.01
C ARG A 81 -5.85 2.03 16.47
N PRO A 82 -6.36 2.84 17.41
CA PRO A 82 -6.03 2.72 18.82
C PRO A 82 -6.33 1.33 19.41
N ASN A 83 -7.39 0.67 18.93
CA ASN A 83 -7.76 -0.69 19.37
C ASN A 83 -6.74 -1.77 18.96
N ASP A 84 -5.96 -1.53 17.91
CA ASP A 84 -4.90 -2.44 17.42
C ASP A 84 -3.50 -1.99 17.89
N ASN A 85 -3.43 -1.14 18.93
CA ASN A 85 -2.21 -0.52 19.44
C ASN A 85 -1.44 0.31 18.39
N ASN A 86 -2.14 0.91 17.42
CA ASN A 86 -1.55 1.81 16.43
C ASN A 86 -2.21 3.20 16.50
N THR A 87 -1.68 4.09 17.32
CA THR A 87 -2.30 5.39 17.63
C THR A 87 -1.93 6.51 16.64
N SER A 88 -0.99 6.26 15.72
CA SER A 88 -0.56 7.20 14.69
C SER A 88 -0.96 6.77 13.28
N ASN A 89 -0.73 7.66 12.31
CA ASN A 89 -0.80 7.36 10.88
C ASN A 89 0.38 6.52 10.37
N GLU A 90 1.47 6.42 11.12
CA GLU A 90 2.57 5.49 10.85
C GLU A 90 2.22 4.05 11.26
N ILE A 91 2.80 3.06 10.58
CA ILE A 91 2.83 1.68 11.07
C ILE A 91 3.84 1.57 12.22
N GLN A 92 3.33 1.44 13.45
CA GLN A 92 4.16 1.43 14.67
C GLN A 92 4.68 0.04 15.03
N ASN A 93 3.90 -1.00 14.74
CA ASN A 93 4.34 -2.38 14.92
C ASN A 93 5.44 -2.72 13.90
N GLN A 94 6.63 -3.07 14.40
CA GLN A 94 7.83 -3.30 13.57
C GLN A 94 7.71 -4.53 12.65
N GLU A 95 7.02 -5.59 13.09
CA GLU A 95 6.83 -6.79 12.28
C GLU A 95 5.91 -6.50 11.09
N ILE A 96 4.79 -5.81 11.35
CA ILE A 96 3.85 -5.39 10.30
C ILE A 96 4.54 -4.42 9.35
N ARG A 97 5.31 -3.46 9.87
CA ARG A 97 6.06 -2.48 9.07
C ARG A 97 7.02 -3.18 8.11
N LYS A 98 7.75 -4.19 8.60
CA LYS A 98 8.67 -5.00 7.79
C LYS A 98 7.92 -5.78 6.71
N ILE A 99 6.81 -6.44 7.05
CA ILE A 99 5.99 -7.18 6.06
C ILE A 99 5.46 -6.24 4.98
N TYR A 100 4.95 -5.08 5.37
CA TYR A 100 4.46 -4.06 4.44
C TYR A 100 5.58 -3.56 3.50
N GLU A 101 6.78 -3.32 4.03
CA GLU A 101 7.94 -2.92 3.24
C GLU A 101 8.35 -4.00 2.23
N GLU A 102 8.45 -5.26 2.67
CA GLU A 102 8.79 -6.40 1.82
C GLU A 102 7.76 -6.61 0.71
N LEU A 103 6.46 -6.50 1.03
CA LEU A 103 5.38 -6.59 0.05
C LEU A 103 5.41 -5.41 -0.92
N THR A 104 5.64 -4.19 -0.44
CA THR A 104 5.76 -3.01 -1.33
C THR A 104 6.92 -3.19 -2.31
N LYS A 105 8.08 -3.66 -1.85
CA LYS A 105 9.21 -3.99 -2.73
C LYS A 105 8.87 -5.10 -3.73
N TYR A 106 8.15 -6.13 -3.30
CA TYR A 106 7.68 -7.21 -4.18
C TYR A 106 6.75 -6.68 -5.28
N PHE A 107 5.74 -5.87 -4.91
CA PHE A 107 4.77 -5.34 -5.86
C PHE A 107 5.40 -4.36 -6.87
N PHE A 108 6.40 -3.60 -6.44
CA PHE A 108 7.09 -2.61 -7.26
C PHE A 108 8.49 -3.07 -7.68
N LYS A 109 8.74 -4.39 -7.80
CA LYS A 109 10.06 -4.94 -8.11
C LYS A 109 10.70 -4.34 -9.38
N GLU A 110 9.89 -3.98 -10.37
CA GLU A 110 10.34 -3.34 -11.63
C GLU A 110 11.01 -1.97 -11.42
N ILE A 111 10.88 -1.35 -10.24
CA ILE A 111 11.55 -0.11 -9.84
C ILE A 111 12.88 -0.38 -9.14
N TYR A 112 13.05 -1.57 -8.57
CA TYR A 112 14.25 -1.98 -7.83
C TYR A 112 15.23 -2.82 -8.67
N GLU A 113 14.75 -3.44 -9.75
CA GLU A 113 15.56 -4.06 -10.82
C GLU A 113 16.27 -3.00 -11.68
#